data_AF-A0A401FXQ6-F1
#
_entry.id   AF-A0A401FXQ6-F1
#
_cell.length_a   1.000
_cell.length_b   1.000
_cell.length_c   1.000
_cell.angle_alpha   90.00
_cell.angle_beta   90.00
_cell.angle_gamma   90.00
#
_symmetry.space_group_name_H-M   'P 1'
#
loop_
_entity.id
_entity.type
_entity.pdbx_description
1 polymer ?
#
loop_
_entity_poly.entity_id
_entity_poly.type
_entity_poly.pdbx_seq_one_letter_code
_entity_poly.pdbx_strand_id
1 'polypeptide(L)'
;MKKPKKRSLNIRTHIFMPEETGTLKKYRDGPKDFRLRLRFIALLLIAGNTGIPTVASSVGKDVRTVETWYEKYLASGPDALNSFQYKAKQCFLSDDQLADTVAWVRRELPSDTKVIGHHIKKKTGVAYSRSAIEKLLKKKGLRWLRPKLIPGKPPSEEKQTDFIENIKNFASPPPILNQAGLLFSVMPCISFIRPCPRCVGEIRPNDLCLNQIQGVSA
;
A
#
# COMPACT_ATOMS: atom_id res chain seq x y z
N MET A 1 -14.53 -10.59 -28.52
CA MET A 1 -13.53 -10.39 -29.59
C MET A 1 -12.24 -11.15 -29.24
N LYS A 2 -11.88 -12.19 -30.00
CA LYS A 2 -10.57 -12.85 -29.85
C LYS A 2 -9.50 -11.88 -30.34
N LYS A 3 -8.54 -11.49 -29.48
CA LYS A 3 -7.42 -10.63 -29.90
C LYS A 3 -6.68 -11.31 -31.07
N PRO A 4 -6.32 -10.59 -32.15
CA PRO A 4 -5.59 -11.19 -33.26
C PRO A 4 -4.29 -11.83 -32.74
N LYS A 5 -3.95 -13.02 -33.23
CA LYS A 5 -2.64 -13.65 -32.98
C LYS A 5 -1.59 -12.72 -33.60
N LYS A 6 -0.85 -11.97 -32.76
CA LYS A 6 0.35 -11.25 -33.21
C LYS A 6 1.28 -12.28 -33.86
N ARG A 7 1.74 -11.99 -35.08
CA ARG A 7 2.71 -12.83 -35.81
C ARG A 7 3.99 -12.95 -34.98
N SER A 8 4.56 -14.15 -34.91
CA SER A 8 5.87 -14.42 -34.29
C SER A 8 6.91 -13.49 -34.90
N LEU A 9 7.55 -12.68 -34.06
CA LEU A 9 8.53 -11.69 -34.52
C LEU A 9 9.80 -12.38 -35.03
N ASN A 10 10.41 -11.79 -36.06
CA ASN A 10 11.72 -12.21 -36.53
C ASN A 10 12.78 -11.78 -35.51
N ILE A 11 13.41 -12.77 -34.88
CA ILE A 11 14.25 -12.66 -33.67
C ILE A 11 15.60 -11.97 -33.95
N ARG A 12 15.93 -11.69 -35.20
CA ARG A 12 17.27 -11.24 -35.63
C ARG A 12 17.46 -9.73 -35.67
N THR A 13 16.57 -8.94 -35.08
CA THR A 13 16.59 -7.49 -35.33
C THR A 13 17.52 -6.72 -34.38
N HIS A 14 17.74 -7.20 -33.14
CA HIS A 14 18.59 -6.52 -32.15
C HIS A 14 19.84 -7.32 -31.80
N ILE A 15 21.01 -6.73 -32.01
CA ILE A 15 22.29 -7.27 -31.55
C ILE A 15 22.56 -6.67 -30.17
N PHE A 16 22.69 -7.51 -29.16
CA PHE A 16 22.98 -7.07 -27.80
C PHE A 16 24.44 -6.63 -27.69
N MET A 17 24.66 -5.38 -27.29
CA MET A 17 26.01 -4.85 -27.07
C MET A 17 26.56 -5.29 -25.71
N PRO A 18 27.90 -5.39 -25.53
CA PRO A 18 28.49 -5.87 -24.27
C PRO A 18 28.09 -5.03 -23.05
N GLU A 19 27.92 -3.72 -23.19
CA GLU A 19 27.43 -2.83 -22.13
C GLU A 19 25.98 -3.13 -21.71
N GLU A 20 25.12 -3.49 -22.67
CA GLU A 20 23.73 -3.90 -22.39
C GLU A 20 23.72 -5.21 -21.61
N THR A 21 24.53 -6.19 -22.04
CA THR A 21 24.63 -7.48 -21.33
C THR A 21 25.20 -7.31 -19.92
N GLY A 22 26.15 -6.38 -19.73
CA GLY A 22 26.67 -6.01 -18.41
C GLY A 22 25.59 -5.42 -17.51
N THR A 23 24.74 -4.57 -18.08
CA THR A 23 23.58 -4.00 -17.38
C THR A 23 22.57 -5.08 -16.99
N LEU A 24 22.18 -5.96 -17.93
CA LEU A 24 21.27 -7.08 -17.68
C LEU A 24 21.79 -8.04 -16.59
N LYS A 25 23.11 -8.27 -16.50
CA LYS A 25 23.73 -9.06 -15.42
C LYS A 25 23.55 -8.39 -14.05
N LYS A 26 23.75 -7.07 -13.96
CA LYS A 26 23.49 -6.32 -12.71
C LYS A 26 22.03 -6.43 -12.28
N TYR A 27 21.08 -6.29 -13.21
CA TYR A 27 19.65 -6.46 -12.93
C TYR A 27 19.24 -7.90 -12.63
N ARG A 28 20.02 -8.92 -13.03
CA ARG A 28 19.80 -10.31 -12.63
C ARG A 28 20.24 -10.54 -11.18
N ASP A 29 21.35 -9.94 -10.77
CA ASP A 29 22.00 -10.20 -9.48
C ASP A 29 21.48 -9.30 -8.34
N GLY A 30 20.87 -8.16 -8.67
CA GLY A 30 20.29 -7.23 -7.70
C GLY A 30 18.96 -7.65 -7.04
N PRO A 31 17.91 -8.06 -7.77
CA PRO A 31 16.56 -8.19 -7.22
C PRO A 31 16.35 -9.50 -6.44
N LYS A 32 15.66 -9.38 -5.30
CA LYS A 32 15.19 -10.54 -4.50
C LYS A 32 14.01 -11.28 -5.15
N ASP A 33 13.26 -10.63 -6.04
CA ASP A 33 12.12 -11.26 -6.72
C ASP A 33 12.58 -12.19 -7.85
N PHE A 34 12.36 -13.50 -7.65
CA PHE A 34 12.65 -14.54 -8.63
C PHE A 34 11.99 -14.26 -9.99
N ARG A 35 10.78 -13.67 -10.02
CA ARG A 35 10.05 -13.42 -11.27
C ARG A 35 10.76 -12.37 -12.13
N LEU A 36 11.37 -11.36 -11.51
CA LEU A 36 12.16 -10.34 -12.21
C LEU A 36 13.48 -10.92 -12.68
N ARG A 37 14.20 -11.63 -11.80
CA ARG A 37 15.44 -12.33 -12.15
C ARG A 37 15.27 -13.26 -13.35
N LEU A 38 14.17 -14.01 -13.38
CA LEU A 38 13.85 -14.94 -14.48
C LEU A 38 13.68 -14.23 -15.83
N ARG A 39 13.10 -13.02 -15.85
CA ARG A 39 12.97 -12.22 -17.08
C ARG A 39 14.33 -11.80 -17.62
N PHE A 40 15.23 -11.34 -16.75
CA PHE A 40 16.58 -10.95 -17.14
C PHE A 40 17.42 -12.15 -17.59
N ILE A 41 17.26 -13.32 -16.96
CA ILE A 41 17.88 -14.57 -17.42
C ILE A 41 17.40 -14.92 -18.85
N ALA A 42 16.10 -14.81 -19.12
CA ALA A 42 15.57 -15.06 -20.46
C ALA A 42 16.20 -14.12 -21.52
N LEU A 43 16.35 -12.82 -21.21
CA LEU A 43 17.01 -11.87 -22.11
C LEU A 43 18.49 -12.19 -22.31
N LEU A 44 19.21 -12.59 -21.26
CA LEU A 44 20.62 -12.99 -21.36
C LEU A 44 20.80 -14.23 -22.23
N LEU A 45 19.87 -15.19 -22.17
CA LEU A 45 19.88 -16.36 -23.05
C LEU A 45 19.64 -15.96 -24.51
N ILE A 46 18.70 -15.05 -24.77
CA ILE A 46 18.47 -14.50 -26.11
C ILE A 46 19.73 -13.77 -26.62
N ALA A 47 20.41 -12.99 -25.76
CA ALA A 47 21.67 -12.33 -26.08
C ALA A 47 22.80 -13.33 -26.41
N GLY A 48 22.77 -14.53 -25.80
CA GLY A 48 23.63 -15.66 -26.15
C GLY A 48 23.29 -16.38 -27.46
N ASN A 49 22.53 -15.73 -28.34
CA ASN A 49 22.10 -16.23 -29.65
C ASN A 49 21.27 -17.54 -29.60
N THR A 50 20.55 -17.77 -28.49
CA THR A 50 19.59 -18.87 -28.39
C THR A 50 18.22 -18.43 -28.89
N GLY A 51 17.52 -19.29 -29.63
CA GLY A 51 16.19 -18.99 -30.15
C GLY A 51 15.14 -18.85 -29.03
N ILE A 52 14.19 -17.92 -29.17
CA ILE A 52 13.11 -17.70 -28.20
C ILE A 52 12.35 -18.99 -27.83
N PRO A 53 12.03 -19.92 -28.74
CA PRO A 53 11.35 -21.17 -28.38
C PRO A 53 12.18 -22.03 -27.40
N THR A 54 13.49 -22.11 -27.61
CA THR A 54 14.41 -22.83 -26.73
C THR A 54 14.50 -22.15 -25.37
N VAL A 55 14.64 -20.82 -25.36
CA VAL A 55 14.64 -20.02 -24.11
C VAL A 55 13.35 -20.20 -23.32
N ALA A 56 12.20 -20.18 -24.00
CA ALA A 56 10.90 -20.37 -23.39
C ALA A 56 10.79 -21.74 -22.69
N SER A 57 11.26 -22.80 -23.36
CA SER A 57 11.36 -24.14 -22.78
C SER A 57 12.32 -24.19 -21.58
N SER A 58 13.52 -23.60 -21.69
CA SER A 58 14.50 -23.57 -20.59
C SER A 58 14.01 -22.78 -19.36
N VAL A 59 13.22 -21.74 -19.59
CA VAL A 59 12.71 -20.84 -18.54
C VAL A 59 11.34 -21.31 -17.99
N GLY A 60 10.73 -22.33 -18.61
CA GLY A 60 9.42 -22.85 -18.23
C GLY A 60 8.29 -21.83 -18.44
N LYS A 61 8.32 -21.13 -19.58
CA LYS A 61 7.32 -20.12 -19.96
C LYS A 61 6.82 -20.34 -21.37
N ASP A 62 5.64 -19.79 -21.65
CA ASP A 62 5.10 -19.76 -23.01
C ASP A 62 5.95 -18.84 -23.90
N VAL A 63 6.15 -19.24 -25.16
CA VAL A 63 6.94 -18.49 -26.15
C VAL A 63 6.50 -17.03 -26.23
N ARG A 64 5.19 -16.77 -26.24
CA ARG A 64 4.63 -15.42 -26.32
C ARG A 64 4.96 -14.57 -25.10
N THR A 65 5.13 -15.21 -23.93
CA THR A 65 5.53 -14.51 -22.71
C THR A 65 6.96 -13.98 -22.83
N VAL A 66 7.86 -14.80 -23.39
CA VAL A 66 9.26 -14.40 -23.63
C VAL A 66 9.35 -13.34 -24.73
N GLU A 67 8.58 -13.48 -25.82
CA GLU A 67 8.45 -12.43 -26.85
C GLU A 67 7.98 -11.10 -26.25
N THR A 68 6.98 -11.14 -25.36
CA THR A 68 6.47 -9.92 -24.70
C THR A 68 7.55 -9.28 -23.81
N TRP A 69 8.39 -10.06 -23.14
CA TRP A 69 9.50 -9.51 -22.35
C TRP A 69 10.56 -8.86 -23.22
N TYR A 70 10.89 -9.49 -24.35
CA TYR A 70 11.82 -8.96 -25.34
C TYR A 70 11.29 -7.68 -26.01
N GLU A 71 10.04 -7.66 -26.47
CA GLU A 71 9.37 -6.45 -27.00
C GLU A 71 9.42 -5.31 -25.99
N LYS A 72 9.12 -5.60 -24.71
CA LYS A 72 9.11 -4.59 -23.65
C LYS A 72 10.50 -4.05 -23.34
N TYR A 73 11.52 -4.90 -23.40
CA TYR A 73 12.92 -4.51 -23.26
C TYR A 73 13.34 -3.55 -24.38
N LEU A 74 13.05 -3.90 -25.64
CA LEU A 74 13.39 -3.06 -26.79
C LEU A 74 12.68 -1.70 -26.77
N ALA A 75 11.42 -1.68 -26.32
CA ALA A 75 10.62 -0.46 -26.34
C ALA A 75 10.96 0.54 -25.21
N SER A 76 11.45 0.06 -24.06
CA SER A 76 11.50 0.90 -22.85
C SER A 76 12.67 0.55 -21.90
N GLY A 77 13.61 -0.29 -22.33
CA GLY A 77 14.82 -0.64 -21.60
C GLY A 77 14.62 -1.62 -20.44
N PRO A 78 15.69 -1.87 -19.65
CA PRO A 78 15.68 -2.86 -18.56
C PRO A 78 14.75 -2.48 -17.40
N ASP A 79 14.58 -1.18 -17.10
CA ASP A 79 13.68 -0.73 -16.02
C ASP A 79 12.21 -1.01 -16.32
N ALA A 80 11.83 -1.03 -17.60
CA ALA A 80 10.47 -1.36 -17.98
C ALA A 80 10.09 -2.78 -17.60
N LEU A 81 11.03 -3.73 -17.55
CA LEU A 81 10.78 -5.09 -17.10
C LEU A 81 10.44 -5.17 -15.60
N ASN A 82 10.87 -4.18 -14.81
CA ASN A 82 10.55 -4.07 -13.38
C ASN A 82 9.18 -3.43 -13.13
N SER A 83 8.64 -2.68 -14.09
CA SER A 83 7.31 -2.08 -13.95
C SER A 83 6.20 -3.13 -14.13
N PHE A 84 5.49 -3.46 -13.04
CA PHE A 84 4.30 -4.32 -13.12
C PHE A 84 3.06 -3.60 -13.67
N GLN A 85 3.18 -2.34 -14.11
CA GLN A 85 2.07 -1.46 -14.54
C GLN A 85 0.85 -1.60 -13.63
N TYR A 86 1.07 -1.82 -12.32
CA TYR A 86 0.01 -2.05 -11.38
C TYR A 86 -0.72 -0.73 -11.18
N LYS A 87 -1.93 -0.64 -11.73
CA LYS A 87 -2.86 0.45 -11.43
C LYS A 87 -3.59 0.08 -10.16
N ALA A 88 -3.31 0.81 -9.08
CA ALA A 88 -4.08 0.68 -7.86
C ALA A 88 -5.57 0.93 -8.18
N LYS A 89 -6.44 0.04 -7.69
CA LYS A 89 -7.88 0.26 -7.81
C LYS A 89 -8.24 1.53 -7.04
N GLN A 90 -8.90 2.47 -7.73
CA GLN A 90 -9.42 3.67 -7.10
C GLN A 90 -10.58 3.29 -6.15
N CYS A 91 -10.72 4.07 -5.08
CA CYS A 91 -11.87 3.95 -4.18
C CYS A 91 -13.12 4.47 -4.91
N PHE A 92 -14.25 3.79 -4.78
CA PHE A 92 -15.51 4.26 -5.38
C PHE A 92 -16.10 5.49 -4.64
N LEU A 93 -15.79 5.68 -3.35
CA LEU A 93 -16.17 6.89 -2.61
C LEU A 93 -15.23 8.05 -2.95
N SER A 94 -15.81 9.24 -3.07
CA SER A 94 -15.05 10.49 -3.01
C SER A 94 -14.43 10.69 -1.62
N ASP A 95 -13.42 11.55 -1.52
CA ASP A 95 -12.77 11.84 -0.25
C ASP A 95 -13.73 12.47 0.78
N ASP A 96 -14.68 13.28 0.33
CA ASP A 96 -15.71 13.91 1.18
C ASP A 96 -16.68 12.87 1.75
N GLN A 97 -17.21 12.00 0.89
CA GLN A 97 -18.10 10.91 1.31
C GLN A 97 -17.41 9.97 2.30
N LEU A 98 -16.12 9.74 2.11
CA LEU A 98 -15.32 8.93 3.02
C LEU A 98 -15.09 9.64 4.36
N ALA A 99 -14.84 10.95 4.36
CA ALA A 99 -14.72 11.74 5.58
C ALA A 99 -16.02 11.74 6.38
N ASP A 100 -17.16 11.91 5.72
CA ASP A 100 -18.49 11.86 6.34
C ASP A 100 -18.79 10.50 6.96
N THR A 101 -18.42 9.42 6.25
CA THR A 101 -18.59 8.06 6.75
C THR A 101 -17.71 7.84 8.00
N VAL A 102 -16.47 8.31 7.99
CA VAL A 102 -15.56 8.22 9.13
C VAL A 102 -16.06 9.02 10.33
N ALA A 103 -16.57 10.24 10.10
CA ALA A 103 -17.17 11.07 11.14
C ALA A 103 -18.40 10.41 11.76
N TRP A 104 -19.25 9.77 10.95
CA TRP A 104 -20.39 9.01 11.43
C TRP A 104 -19.95 7.78 12.25
N VAL A 105 -18.98 6.99 11.77
CA VAL A 105 -18.46 5.82 12.50
C VAL A 105 -17.86 6.20 13.86
N ARG A 106 -17.15 7.33 13.94
CA ARG A 106 -16.58 7.84 15.21
C ARG A 106 -17.64 8.28 16.21
N ARG A 107 -18.78 8.76 15.73
CA ARG A 107 -19.89 9.23 16.56
C ARG A 107 -20.76 8.09 17.05
N GLU A 108 -21.12 7.18 16.16
CA GLU A 108 -22.11 6.13 16.43
C GLU A 108 -21.49 4.84 16.99
N LEU A 109 -20.18 4.63 16.81
CA LEU A 109 -19.45 3.41 17.20
C LEU A 109 -20.19 2.10 16.85
N PRO A 110 -20.53 1.87 15.56
CA PRO A 110 -21.27 0.69 15.17
C PRO A 110 -20.51 -0.61 15.47
N SER A 111 -21.21 -1.58 16.06
CA SER A 111 -20.67 -2.88 16.47
C SER A 111 -20.45 -3.87 15.30
N ASP A 112 -21.01 -3.62 14.11
CA ASP A 112 -20.76 -4.47 12.95
C ASP A 112 -20.46 -3.66 11.69
N THR A 113 -19.53 -4.16 10.89
CA THR A 113 -19.16 -3.62 9.59
C THR A 113 -20.34 -3.67 8.61
N LYS A 114 -21.31 -4.58 8.81
CA LYS A 114 -22.55 -4.63 8.03
C LYS A 114 -23.37 -3.34 8.16
N VAL A 115 -23.46 -2.77 9.35
CA VAL A 115 -24.19 -1.52 9.61
C VAL A 115 -23.55 -0.38 8.83
N ILE A 116 -22.21 -0.34 8.83
CA ILE A 116 -21.43 0.64 8.07
C ILE A 116 -21.68 0.49 6.56
N GLY A 117 -21.69 -0.76 6.06
CA GLY A 117 -21.98 -1.03 4.65
C GLY A 117 -23.38 -0.58 4.23
N HIS A 118 -24.38 -0.79 5.10
CA HIS A 118 -25.74 -0.31 4.86
C HIS A 118 -25.80 1.23 4.86
N HIS A 119 -25.12 1.88 5.79
CA HIS A 119 -25.03 3.34 5.85
C HIS A 119 -24.40 3.93 4.58
N ILE A 120 -23.27 3.37 4.13
CA ILE A 120 -22.60 3.79 2.88
C ILE A 120 -23.55 3.60 1.69
N LYS A 121 -24.17 2.41 1.57
CA LYS A 121 -25.11 2.11 0.48
C LYS A 121 -26.30 3.08 0.47
N LYS A 122 -26.82 3.46 1.64
CA LYS A 122 -27.94 4.41 1.76
C LYS A 122 -27.54 5.83 1.32
N LYS A 123 -26.31 6.27 1.62
CA LYS A 123 -25.84 7.63 1.29
C LYS A 123 -25.32 7.78 -0.14
N THR A 124 -24.59 6.80 -0.65
CA THR A 124 -23.86 6.93 -1.93
C THR A 124 -24.36 5.97 -3.00
N GLY A 125 -25.23 5.01 -2.66
CA GLY A 125 -25.68 3.96 -3.57
C GLY A 125 -24.65 2.83 -3.80
N VAL A 126 -23.42 2.97 -3.28
CA VAL A 126 -22.34 2.01 -3.54
C VAL A 126 -22.36 0.87 -2.51
N ALA A 127 -22.38 -0.37 -2.99
CA ALA A 127 -22.27 -1.55 -2.15
C ALA A 127 -20.81 -1.99 -1.99
N TYR A 128 -20.36 -2.11 -0.75
CA TYR A 128 -19.04 -2.65 -0.42
C TYR A 128 -19.14 -4.02 0.27
N SER A 129 -18.14 -4.85 0.05
CA SER A 129 -17.93 -6.05 0.85
C SER A 129 -17.37 -5.68 2.23
N ARG A 130 -17.59 -6.55 3.23
CA ARG A 130 -17.06 -6.37 4.60
C ARG A 130 -15.55 -6.10 4.61
N SER A 131 -14.77 -6.89 3.89
CA SER A 131 -13.31 -6.75 3.82
C SER A 131 -12.87 -5.45 3.14
N ALA A 132 -13.67 -4.91 2.21
CA ALA A 132 -13.40 -3.63 1.60
C ALA A 132 -13.66 -2.48 2.59
N ILE A 133 -14.73 -2.54 3.37
CA ILE A 133 -15.04 -1.56 4.43
C ILE A 133 -13.93 -1.57 5.50
N GLU A 134 -13.50 -2.75 5.96
CA GLU A 134 -12.39 -2.86 6.92
C GLU A 134 -11.09 -2.22 6.37
N LYS A 135 -10.78 -2.44 5.09
CA LYS A 135 -9.62 -1.80 4.43
C LYS A 135 -9.77 -0.29 4.32
N LEU A 136 -10.97 0.21 4.00
CA LEU A 136 -11.27 1.64 3.92
C LEU A 136 -11.06 2.33 5.26
N LEU A 137 -11.63 1.76 6.33
CA LEU A 137 -11.52 2.29 7.69
C LEU A 137 -10.06 2.23 8.19
N LYS A 138 -9.36 1.13 7.93
CA LYS A 138 -7.94 0.98 8.27
C LYS A 138 -7.07 2.03 7.58
N LYS A 139 -7.36 2.38 6.33
CA LYS A 139 -6.64 3.43 5.59
C LYS A 139 -6.83 4.81 6.25
N LYS A 140 -7.96 5.06 6.89
CA LYS A 140 -8.26 6.30 7.64
C LYS A 140 -7.91 6.21 9.14
N GLY A 141 -7.15 5.18 9.54
CA GLY A 141 -6.62 5.04 10.90
C GLY A 141 -7.57 4.40 11.92
N LEU A 142 -8.77 3.98 11.50
CA LEU A 142 -9.70 3.25 12.36
C LEU A 142 -9.34 1.76 12.39
N ARG A 143 -9.30 1.17 13.59
CA ARG A 143 -9.07 -0.25 13.77
C ARG A 143 -10.13 -0.84 14.68
N TRP A 144 -10.55 -2.05 14.35
CA TRP A 144 -11.38 -2.85 15.24
C TRP A 144 -10.58 -3.22 16.48
N LEU A 145 -11.06 -2.79 17.66
CA LEU A 145 -10.48 -3.19 18.93
C LEU A 145 -11.11 -4.51 19.36
N ARG A 146 -10.28 -5.55 19.52
CA ARG A 146 -10.72 -6.79 20.13
C ARG A 146 -10.83 -6.56 21.64
N PRO A 147 -11.97 -6.85 22.29
CA PRO A 147 -12.06 -6.86 23.74
C PRO A 147 -10.95 -7.75 24.30
N LYS A 148 -10.22 -7.25 25.30
CA LYS A 148 -9.22 -8.05 26.00
C LYS A 148 -9.97 -8.99 26.95
N LEU A 149 -9.54 -10.24 27.02
CA LEU A 149 -10.06 -11.17 28.01
C LEU A 149 -9.71 -10.64 29.40
N ILE A 150 -10.74 -10.39 30.22
CA ILE A 150 -10.55 -10.03 31.63
C ILE A 150 -10.23 -11.33 32.38
N PRO A 151 -9.16 -11.38 33.21
CA PRO A 151 -8.89 -12.54 34.04
C PRO A 151 -10.09 -12.85 34.94
N GLY A 152 -10.36 -14.15 35.18
CA GLY A 152 -11.56 -14.58 35.92
C GLY A 152 -11.63 -14.12 37.38
N LYS A 153 -10.54 -13.61 37.95
CA LYS A 153 -10.54 -12.94 39.25
C LYS A 153 -10.83 -11.45 39.06
N PRO A 154 -11.96 -10.93 39.58
CA PRO A 154 -12.29 -9.53 39.43
C PRO A 154 -11.21 -8.66 40.12
N PRO A 155 -10.86 -7.50 39.53
CA PRO A 155 -9.99 -6.53 40.17
C PRO A 155 -10.69 -5.90 41.39
N SER A 156 -9.94 -5.20 42.25
CA SER A 156 -10.47 -4.48 43.41
C SER A 156 -11.58 -3.50 43.02
N GLU A 157 -12.51 -3.22 43.95
CA GLU A 157 -13.67 -2.35 43.73
C GLU A 157 -13.27 -0.96 43.22
N GLU A 158 -12.21 -0.38 43.77
CA GLU A 158 -11.63 0.91 43.36
C GLU A 158 -11.25 0.92 41.85
N LYS A 159 -10.65 -0.17 41.34
CA LYS A 159 -10.30 -0.26 39.91
C LYS A 159 -11.52 -0.39 39.02
N GLN A 160 -12.63 -0.91 39.54
CA GLN A 160 -13.88 -1.03 38.80
C GLN A 160 -14.59 0.33 38.73
N THR A 161 -14.61 1.09 39.83
CA THR A 161 -15.18 2.44 39.86
C THR A 161 -14.41 3.38 38.93
N ASP A 162 -13.07 3.36 38.98
CA ASP A 162 -12.22 4.14 38.09
C ASP A 162 -12.46 3.79 36.61
N PHE A 163 -12.66 2.51 36.30
CA PHE A 163 -12.93 2.06 34.94
C PHE A 163 -14.29 2.56 34.43
N ILE A 164 -15.33 2.53 35.28
CA ILE A 164 -16.66 3.02 34.94
C ILE A 164 -16.65 4.54 34.70
N GLU A 165 -15.96 5.31 35.54
CA GLU A 165 -15.78 6.75 35.36
C GLU A 165 -15.06 7.08 34.06
N ASN A 166 -13.97 6.37 33.77
CA ASN A 166 -13.24 6.52 32.52
C ASN A 166 -14.15 6.26 31.31
N ILE A 167 -14.97 5.21 31.31
CA ILE A 167 -15.91 4.94 30.21
C ILE A 167 -16.93 6.05 30.04
N LYS A 168 -17.51 6.58 31.12
CA LYS A 168 -18.49 7.68 31.06
C LYS A 168 -17.88 8.92 30.41
N ASN A 169 -16.60 9.22 30.70
CA ASN A 169 -15.87 10.33 30.10
C ASN A 169 -15.62 10.14 28.60
N PHE A 170 -15.51 8.90 28.10
CA PHE A 170 -15.39 8.63 26.67
C PHE A 170 -16.73 8.62 25.92
N ALA A 171 -17.83 8.34 26.61
CA ALA A 171 -19.18 8.24 26.03
C ALA A 171 -19.94 9.57 26.00
N SER A 172 -19.43 10.63 26.63
CA SER A 172 -19.99 11.96 26.46
C SER A 172 -19.64 12.49 25.05
N PRO A 173 -20.63 12.88 24.23
CA PRO A 173 -20.33 13.56 22.97
C PRO A 173 -19.54 14.83 23.29
N PRO A 174 -18.51 15.19 22.49
CA PRO A 174 -17.75 16.40 22.75
C PRO A 174 -18.72 17.58 22.85
N PRO A 175 -18.53 18.49 23.83
CA PRO A 175 -19.42 19.63 24.00
C PRO A 175 -19.52 20.37 22.67
N ILE A 176 -20.75 20.63 22.23
CA ILE A 176 -21.03 21.46 21.06
C ILE A 176 -20.40 22.82 21.37
N LEU A 177 -19.28 23.15 20.72
CA LEU A 177 -18.72 24.48 20.77
C LEU A 177 -19.74 25.42 20.14
N ASN A 178 -20.54 26.07 20.98
CA ASN A 178 -21.36 27.19 20.57
C ASN A 178 -20.44 28.24 19.94
N GLN A 179 -20.82 28.70 18.75
CA GLN A 179 -20.13 29.73 18.00
C GLN A 179 -20.03 31.01 18.85
N ALA A 180 -18.85 31.24 19.43
CA ALA A 180 -18.37 32.57 19.77
C ALA A 180 -16.85 32.55 19.95
N GLY A 181 -16.14 33.23 19.04
CA GLY A 181 -14.91 33.93 19.40
C GLY A 181 -13.58 33.20 19.27
N LEU A 182 -12.89 33.53 18.17
CA LEU A 182 -11.46 33.87 18.10
C LEU A 182 -10.40 32.77 17.98
N LEU A 183 -9.87 32.70 16.75
CA LEU A 183 -8.46 32.84 16.34
C LEU A 183 -7.36 32.09 17.11
N PHE A 184 -6.75 31.16 16.38
CA PHE A 184 -5.29 30.91 16.27
C PHE A 184 -4.48 30.88 17.58
N SER A 185 -3.99 29.69 17.94
CA SER A 185 -2.55 29.51 18.13
C SER A 185 -2.15 28.05 17.96
N VAL A 186 -1.06 27.91 17.23
CA VAL A 186 -0.36 26.71 16.80
C VAL A 186 0.39 26.12 18.00
N MET A 187 0.29 24.81 18.28
CA MET A 187 1.35 24.04 18.97
C MET A 187 1.05 22.52 19.05
N PRO A 188 2.05 21.65 19.27
CA PRO A 188 2.67 20.90 18.19
C PRO A 188 2.40 19.40 18.25
N CYS A 189 2.46 18.77 17.07
CA CYS A 189 2.50 17.31 16.95
C CYS A 189 3.77 16.75 17.61
N ILE A 190 3.65 16.16 18.80
CA ILE A 190 4.66 15.22 19.30
C ILE A 190 4.35 13.86 18.70
N SER A 191 5.04 13.59 17.60
CA SER A 191 5.05 12.32 16.88
C SER A 191 5.82 11.26 17.67
N PHE A 192 5.12 10.35 18.36
CA PHE A 192 5.70 9.08 18.75
C PHE A 192 5.45 8.04 17.65
N ILE A 193 6.29 8.11 16.61
CA ILE A 193 6.34 7.12 15.55
C ILE A 193 6.98 5.86 16.13
N ARG A 194 6.20 4.79 16.33
CA ARG A 194 6.79 3.44 16.35
C ARG A 194 6.81 2.92 14.90
N PRO A 195 7.99 2.58 14.35
CA PRO A 195 8.09 2.11 12.98
C PRO A 195 7.38 0.77 12.84
N CYS A 196 6.58 0.64 11.77
CA CYS A 196 5.96 -0.61 11.39
C CYS A 196 7.07 -1.55 10.86
N PRO A 197 7.20 -2.80 11.37
CA PRO A 197 8.26 -3.73 10.95
C PRO A 197 8.10 -4.26 9.52
N ARG A 198 7.18 -3.69 8.72
CA ARG A 198 6.90 -4.10 7.33
C ARG A 198 7.47 -3.13 6.28
N CYS A 199 8.17 -2.09 6.71
CA CYS A 199 8.79 -1.09 5.83
C CYS A 199 10.31 -1.06 6.04
N VAL A 200 11.00 -2.19 5.92
CA VAL A 200 12.46 -2.20 5.76
C VAL A 200 12.74 -2.18 4.26
N GLY A 201 12.94 -0.99 3.69
CA GLY A 201 13.41 -0.86 2.30
C GLY A 201 13.08 0.41 1.53
N GLU A 202 12.22 1.31 2.05
CA GLU A 202 11.95 2.60 1.38
C GLU A 202 12.42 3.76 2.26
N ILE A 203 13.65 4.21 2.03
CA ILE A 203 14.11 5.53 2.50
C ILE A 203 13.40 6.56 1.61
N ARG A 204 12.50 7.37 2.18
CA ARG A 204 11.96 8.54 1.47
C ARG A 204 12.92 9.72 1.68
N PRO A 205 13.26 10.48 0.63
CA PRO A 205 14.34 11.47 0.66
C PRO A 205 14.04 12.79 1.41
N ASN A 206 12.99 12.88 2.23
CA ASN A 206 12.57 14.15 2.85
C ASN A 206 12.62 14.19 4.39
N ASP A 207 13.27 13.23 5.04
CA ASP A 207 13.48 13.28 6.49
C ASP A 207 14.85 13.94 6.82
N LEU A 208 14.95 15.24 6.57
CA LEU A 208 16.01 16.09 7.15
C LEU A 208 15.38 16.92 8.27
N CYS A 209 15.52 16.43 9.50
CA CYS A 209 15.19 17.18 10.71
C CYS A 209 16.21 18.32 10.90
N LEU A 210 15.82 19.55 10.57
CA LEU A 210 16.42 20.74 11.18
C LEU A 210 16.01 20.75 12.66
N ASN A 211 16.96 20.49 13.55
CA ASN A 211 17.12 21.18 14.84
C ASN A 211 18.35 20.61 15.56
N GLN A 212 19.51 21.14 15.20
CA GLN A 212 20.72 21.05 16.02
C GLN A 212 21.55 22.31 15.78
N ILE A 213 21.17 23.43 16.38
CA ILE A 213 22.08 24.50 16.73
C ILE A 213 21.75 24.93 18.16
N GLN A 214 22.61 24.52 19.07
CA GLN A 214 22.64 24.94 20.47
C GLN A 214 23.08 26.42 20.51
N GLY A 215 22.32 27.24 21.25
CA GLY A 215 22.76 28.53 21.75
C GLY A 215 23.25 28.35 23.18
N VAL A 216 24.52 28.70 23.39
CA VAL A 216 25.27 28.71 24.65
C VAL A 216 24.80 29.84 25.57
N SER A 217 25.12 29.73 26.87
CA SER A 217 25.02 30.69 27.99
C SER A 217 23.82 30.46 28.93
N ALA A 218 23.96 30.31 30.26
CA ALA A 218 25.09 30.45 31.18
C ALA A 218 25.10 29.31 32.21
#